data_AF-A0A0D0T163-F1
#
_entry.id   AF-A0A0D0T163-F1
#
_cell.length_a   1.000
_cell.length_b   1.000
_cell.length_c   1.000
_cell.angle_alpha   90.00
_cell.angle_beta   90.00
_cell.angle_gamma   90.00
#
_symmetry.space_group_name_H-M   'P 1'
#
loop_
_entity.id
_entity.type
_entity.pdbx_description
1 polymer ?
#
loop_
_entity_poly.entity_id
_entity_poly.type
_entity_poly.pdbx_seq_one_letter_code
_entity_poly.pdbx_strand_id
1 'polypeptide(L)'
;MSTPLLQQFPSLSSYPPSFLKDLLSSPELTEAFLFTLPEIQQLAAEVEKLGRENEDAARRNLELKDELSALRDATAQSYAHAEDLKRQWADIEKAQQNLYQRVRPSFLHLRLRHSLTAQDELSEKIASAFIEDKSATNSRPGSRIDSPAPSTEGLPLDRAQGRAIEDFIQEFKAARKVYHKRAIWAERWSRGEVAWRDD
;
A
#
# COMPACT_ATOMS: atom_id res chain seq x y z
N MET A 1 -59.80 -39.73 -45.13
CA MET A 1 -59.64 -38.65 -44.14
C MET A 1 -58.56 -39.08 -43.16
N SER A 2 -57.32 -38.61 -43.32
CA SER A 2 -56.26 -38.90 -42.34
C SER A 2 -56.51 -38.04 -41.10
N THR A 3 -56.87 -38.66 -40.00
CA THR A 3 -56.95 -37.98 -38.71
C THR A 3 -55.52 -37.74 -38.18
N PRO A 4 -55.29 -36.69 -37.36
CA PRO A 4 -53.97 -36.44 -36.77
C PRO A 4 -53.43 -37.64 -35.96
N LEU A 5 -54.34 -38.46 -35.43
CA LEU A 5 -54.02 -39.70 -34.74
C LEU A 5 -53.40 -40.76 -35.68
N LEU A 6 -53.89 -40.89 -36.91
CA LEU A 6 -53.34 -41.78 -37.93
C LEU A 6 -52.02 -41.27 -38.53
N GLN A 7 -51.73 -39.98 -38.37
CA GLN A 7 -50.46 -39.38 -38.79
C GLN A 7 -49.34 -39.66 -37.77
N GLN A 8 -49.67 -39.72 -36.49
CA GLN A 8 -48.73 -40.04 -35.40
C GLN A 8 -48.61 -41.54 -35.13
N PHE A 9 -49.68 -42.31 -35.38
CA PHE A 9 -49.74 -43.76 -35.20
C PHE A 9 -50.25 -44.43 -36.49
N PRO A 10 -49.41 -44.50 -37.55
CA PRO A 10 -49.78 -45.11 -38.82
C PRO A 10 -50.11 -46.60 -38.71
N SER A 11 -49.56 -47.27 -37.69
CA SER A 11 -49.85 -48.65 -37.29
C SER A 11 -51.34 -48.91 -37.03
N LEU A 12 -52.10 -47.90 -36.57
CA LEU A 12 -53.53 -48.00 -36.31
C LEU A 12 -54.40 -48.15 -37.57
N SER A 13 -53.87 -47.79 -38.75
CA SER A 13 -54.60 -47.92 -40.03
C SER A 13 -54.82 -49.38 -40.46
N SER A 14 -54.01 -50.30 -39.93
CA SER A 14 -54.06 -51.72 -40.26
C SER A 14 -55.19 -52.47 -39.54
N TYR A 15 -55.79 -51.87 -38.51
CA TYR A 15 -56.81 -52.50 -37.68
C TYR A 15 -58.24 -52.11 -38.09
N PRO A 16 -59.21 -53.03 -38.00
CA PRO A 16 -60.58 -52.76 -38.40
C PRO A 16 -61.25 -51.72 -37.48
N PRO A 17 -62.15 -50.86 -38.02
CA PRO A 17 -62.79 -49.78 -37.25
C PRO A 17 -63.68 -50.27 -36.09
N SER A 18 -64.19 -51.51 -36.17
CA SER A 18 -64.95 -52.15 -35.09
C SER A 18 -64.06 -52.46 -33.88
N PHE A 19 -62.85 -52.97 -34.12
CA PHE A 19 -61.87 -53.24 -33.07
C PHE A 19 -61.43 -51.96 -32.36
N LEU A 20 -61.20 -50.87 -33.11
CA LEU A 20 -60.84 -49.58 -32.51
C LEU A 20 -61.97 -48.99 -31.64
N LYS A 21 -63.23 -49.27 -31.96
CA LYS A 21 -64.39 -48.85 -31.14
C LYS A 21 -64.54 -49.68 -29.88
N ASP A 22 -64.32 -50.98 -29.95
CA ASP A 22 -64.31 -51.88 -28.78
C ASP A 22 -63.09 -51.64 -27.87
N LEU A 23 -61.99 -51.16 -28.45
CA LEU A 23 -60.85 -50.69 -27.68
C LEU A 23 -61.24 -49.42 -26.91
N LEU A 24 -61.81 -48.41 -27.59
CA LEU A 24 -62.23 -47.13 -27.00
C LEU A 24 -63.30 -47.25 -25.90
N SER A 25 -64.06 -48.33 -25.84
CA SER A 25 -65.05 -48.58 -24.80
C SER A 25 -64.45 -49.10 -23.49
N SER A 26 -63.16 -49.46 -23.46
CA SER A 26 -62.46 -49.99 -22.29
C SER A 26 -61.08 -49.34 -22.08
N PRO A 27 -60.92 -48.44 -21.09
CA PRO A 27 -59.70 -47.65 -20.92
C PRO A 27 -58.47 -48.53 -20.61
N GLU A 28 -58.63 -49.59 -19.83
CA GLU A 28 -57.55 -50.52 -19.47
C GLU A 28 -57.01 -51.28 -20.69
N LEU A 29 -57.89 -51.64 -21.64
CA LEU A 29 -57.49 -52.29 -22.88
C LEU A 29 -56.86 -51.30 -23.87
N THR A 30 -57.31 -50.04 -23.91
CA THR A 30 -56.62 -49.00 -24.68
C THR A 30 -55.19 -48.79 -24.21
N GLU A 31 -54.98 -48.73 -22.89
CA GLU A 31 -53.66 -48.51 -22.30
C GLU A 31 -52.72 -49.69 -22.61
N ALA A 32 -53.18 -50.92 -22.38
CA ALA A 32 -52.43 -52.12 -22.71
C ALA A 32 -52.08 -52.20 -24.21
N PHE A 33 -53.02 -51.87 -25.10
CA PHE A 33 -52.78 -51.88 -26.55
C PHE A 33 -51.85 -50.74 -26.99
N LEU A 34 -51.93 -49.56 -26.39
CA LEU A 34 -51.01 -48.45 -26.68
C LEU A 34 -49.56 -48.85 -26.39
N PHE A 35 -49.28 -49.56 -25.28
CA PHE A 35 -47.94 -50.07 -25.01
C PHE A 35 -47.46 -51.18 -25.96
N THR A 36 -48.36 -51.76 -26.77
CA THR A 36 -47.98 -52.68 -27.85
C THR A 36 -47.62 -51.99 -29.16
N LEU A 37 -47.94 -50.70 -29.31
CA LEU A 37 -47.63 -49.96 -30.53
C LEU A 37 -46.10 -49.71 -30.64
N PRO A 38 -45.50 -49.96 -31.82
CA PRO A 38 -44.06 -49.80 -32.01
C PRO A 38 -43.61 -48.36 -31.82
N GLU A 39 -44.44 -47.38 -32.18
CA GLU A 39 -44.13 -45.96 -31.99
C GLU A 39 -44.02 -45.60 -30.49
N ILE A 40 -44.87 -46.18 -29.65
CA ILE A 40 -44.88 -45.94 -28.20
C ILE A 40 -43.72 -46.69 -27.52
N GLN A 41 -43.39 -47.89 -27.98
CA GLN A 41 -42.22 -48.63 -27.49
C GLN A 41 -40.90 -47.92 -27.83
N GLN A 42 -40.79 -47.35 -29.04
CA GLN A 42 -39.64 -46.55 -29.43
C GLN A 42 -39.52 -45.28 -28.58
N LEU A 43 -40.63 -44.57 -28.37
CA LEU A 43 -40.66 -43.39 -27.51
C LEU A 43 -40.28 -43.73 -26.06
N ALA A 44 -40.81 -44.83 -25.51
CA ALA A 44 -40.47 -45.30 -24.16
C ALA A 44 -38.98 -45.64 -24.04
N ALA A 45 -38.41 -46.32 -25.05
CA ALA A 45 -36.98 -46.63 -25.08
C ALA A 45 -36.11 -45.37 -25.18
N GLU A 46 -36.54 -44.36 -25.94
CA GLU A 46 -35.85 -43.08 -26.05
C GLU A 46 -35.91 -42.29 -24.72
N VAL A 47 -37.06 -42.26 -24.07
CA VAL A 47 -37.24 -41.64 -22.75
C VAL A 47 -36.36 -42.32 -21.70
N GLU A 48 -36.32 -43.66 -21.66
CA GLU A 48 -35.41 -44.38 -20.76
C GLU A 48 -33.94 -44.05 -21.04
N LYS A 49 -33.56 -44.00 -22.32
CA LYS A 49 -32.19 -43.66 -22.71
C LYS A 49 -31.80 -42.27 -22.22
N LEU A 50 -32.65 -41.27 -22.49
CA LEU A 50 -32.43 -39.89 -22.02
C LEU A 50 -32.41 -39.80 -20.50
N GLY A 51 -33.25 -40.58 -19.81
CA GLY A 51 -33.25 -40.69 -18.35
C GLY A 51 -31.89 -41.17 -17.83
N ARG A 52 -31.35 -42.25 -18.39
CA ARG A 52 -30.03 -42.78 -18.01
C ARG A 52 -28.91 -41.79 -18.29
N GLU A 53 -28.92 -41.16 -19.47
CA GLU A 53 -27.92 -40.13 -19.83
C GLU A 53 -27.94 -38.94 -18.87
N ASN A 54 -29.13 -38.52 -18.44
CA ASN A 54 -29.29 -37.43 -17.49
C ASN A 54 -28.84 -37.83 -16.08
N GLU A 55 -29.15 -39.05 -15.64
CA GLU A 55 -28.65 -39.59 -14.37
C GLU A 55 -27.12 -39.71 -14.34
N ASP A 56 -26.50 -40.13 -15.44
CA ASP A 56 -25.05 -40.20 -15.58
C ASP A 56 -24.42 -38.80 -15.60
N ALA A 57 -25.08 -37.82 -16.22
CA ALA A 57 -24.65 -36.42 -16.16
C ALA A 57 -24.78 -35.85 -14.75
N ALA A 58 -25.88 -36.14 -14.04
CA ALA A 58 -26.10 -35.71 -12.67
C ALA A 58 -25.06 -36.31 -11.71
N ARG A 59 -24.73 -37.60 -11.87
CA ARG A 59 -23.69 -38.27 -11.09
C ARG A 59 -22.33 -37.60 -11.28
N ARG A 60 -21.90 -37.37 -12.52
CA ARG A 60 -20.64 -36.67 -12.82
C ARG A 60 -20.61 -35.24 -12.24
N ASN A 61 -21.73 -34.52 -12.33
CA ASN A 61 -21.82 -33.18 -11.74
C ASN A 61 -21.68 -33.21 -10.21
N LEU A 62 -22.24 -34.23 -9.55
CA LEU A 62 -22.11 -34.40 -8.10
C LEU A 62 -20.69 -34.78 -7.69
N GLU A 63 -20.04 -35.66 -8.44
CA GLU A 63 -18.63 -36.05 -8.20
C GLU A 63 -17.70 -34.83 -8.28
N LEU A 64 -17.87 -33.99 -9.30
CA LEU A 64 -17.02 -32.81 -9.51
C LEU A 64 -17.33 -31.65 -8.55
N LYS A 65 -18.50 -31.65 -7.90
CA LYS A 65 -18.94 -30.53 -7.06
C LYS A 65 -17.97 -30.25 -5.92
N ASP A 66 -17.54 -31.30 -5.24
CA ASP A 66 -16.68 -31.17 -4.06
C ASP A 66 -15.28 -30.68 -4.46
N GLU A 67 -14.73 -31.21 -5.55
CA GLU A 67 -13.45 -30.76 -6.12
C GLU A 67 -13.50 -29.29 -6.56
N LEU A 68 -14.57 -28.88 -7.25
CA LEU A 68 -14.76 -27.49 -7.68
C LEU A 68 -14.92 -26.55 -6.49
N SER A 69 -15.61 -26.98 -5.43
CA SER A 69 -15.75 -26.19 -4.21
C SER A 69 -14.40 -26.02 -3.50
N ALA A 70 -13.61 -27.09 -3.38
CA ALA A 70 -12.29 -27.05 -2.78
C ALA A 70 -11.33 -26.16 -3.59
N LEU A 71 -11.37 -26.26 -4.93
CA LEU A 71 -10.56 -25.41 -5.81
C LEU A 71 -10.95 -23.93 -5.69
N ARG A 72 -12.25 -23.64 -5.61
CA ARG A 72 -12.76 -22.28 -5.38
C ARG A 72 -12.25 -21.72 -4.05
N ASP A 73 -12.32 -22.49 -2.98
CA ASP A 73 -11.89 -22.06 -1.65
C ASP A 73 -10.37 -21.84 -1.59
N ALA A 74 -9.58 -22.73 -2.18
CA ALA A 74 -8.13 -22.57 -2.30
C ALA A 74 -7.75 -21.32 -3.12
N THR A 75 -8.48 -21.06 -4.21
CA THR A 75 -8.27 -19.86 -5.03
C THR A 75 -8.64 -18.60 -4.25
N ALA A 76 -9.74 -18.61 -3.50
CA ALA A 76 -10.14 -17.49 -2.66
C ALA A 76 -9.11 -17.19 -1.55
N GLN A 77 -8.57 -18.24 -0.90
CA GLN A 77 -7.54 -18.09 0.13
C GLN A 77 -6.23 -17.53 -0.44
N SER A 78 -5.76 -18.08 -1.57
CA SER A 78 -4.53 -17.58 -2.21
C SER A 78 -4.69 -16.14 -2.72
N TYR A 79 -5.86 -15.78 -3.24
CA TYR A 79 -6.17 -14.41 -3.62
C TYR A 79 -6.19 -13.46 -2.42
N ALA A 80 -6.83 -13.86 -1.31
CA ALA A 80 -6.85 -13.07 -0.08
C ALA A 80 -5.43 -12.82 0.45
N HIS A 81 -4.60 -13.86 0.48
CA HIS A 81 -3.20 -13.76 0.89
C HIS A 81 -2.39 -12.82 -0.02
N ALA A 82 -2.61 -12.86 -1.34
CA ALA A 82 -1.95 -11.97 -2.28
C ALA A 82 -2.37 -10.51 -2.08
N GLU A 83 -3.66 -10.24 -1.84
CA GLU A 83 -4.14 -8.88 -1.53
C GLU A 83 -3.59 -8.36 -0.20
N ASP A 84 -3.44 -9.20 0.81
CA ASP A 84 -2.80 -8.80 2.07
C ASP A 84 -1.31 -8.49 1.89
N LEU A 85 -0.58 -9.31 1.12
CA LEU A 85 0.81 -9.00 0.76
C LEU A 85 0.93 -7.69 -0.03
N LYS A 86 -0.01 -7.42 -0.94
CA LYS A 86 -0.05 -6.17 -1.70
C LYS A 86 -0.28 -4.95 -0.81
N ARG A 87 -1.11 -5.08 0.24
CA ARG A 87 -1.28 -4.02 1.26
C ARG A 87 0.01 -3.81 2.04
N GLN A 88 0.64 -4.89 2.51
CA GLN A 88 1.92 -4.80 3.22
C GLN A 88 3.02 -4.18 2.35
N TRP A 89 3.06 -4.52 1.07
CA TRP A 89 3.99 -3.92 0.12
C TRP A 89 3.82 -2.40 0.02
N ALA A 90 2.58 -1.90 -0.06
CA ALA A 90 2.32 -0.47 -0.13
C ALA A 90 2.82 0.27 1.13
N ASP A 91 2.73 -0.35 2.30
CA ASP A 91 3.25 0.23 3.55
C ASP A 91 4.78 0.23 3.58
N ILE A 92 5.41 -0.87 3.15
CA ILE A 92 6.87 -0.98 3.03
C ILE A 92 7.40 0.04 2.02
N GLU A 93 6.74 0.19 0.87
CA GLU A 93 7.13 1.15 -0.16
C GLU A 93 7.05 2.59 0.36
N LYS A 94 5.97 2.94 1.08
CA LYS A 94 5.88 4.25 1.77
C LYS A 94 7.01 4.44 2.77
N ALA A 95 7.31 3.42 3.59
CA ALA A 95 8.40 3.49 4.56
C ALA A 95 9.76 3.68 3.86
N GLN A 96 10.01 2.94 2.79
CA GLN A 96 11.22 3.03 1.97
C GLN A 96 11.34 4.41 1.31
N GLN A 97 10.27 4.94 0.72
CA GLN A 97 10.25 6.29 0.14
C GLN A 97 10.57 7.35 1.21
N ASN A 98 10.01 7.24 2.40
CA ASN A 98 10.29 8.16 3.51
C ASN A 98 11.77 8.11 3.95
N LEU A 99 12.37 6.91 3.99
CA LEU A 99 13.79 6.75 4.29
C LEU A 99 14.66 7.35 3.19
N TYR A 100 14.37 7.03 1.92
CA TYR A 100 15.12 7.58 0.80
C TYR A 100 14.99 9.09 0.68
N GLN A 101 13.81 9.67 0.93
CA GLN A 101 13.66 11.13 0.92
C GLN A 101 14.63 11.81 1.90
N ARG A 102 14.83 11.24 3.09
CA ARG A 102 15.73 11.79 4.11
C ARG A 102 17.21 11.66 3.75
N VAL A 103 17.56 10.59 3.04
CA VAL A 103 18.95 10.28 2.65
C VAL A 103 19.28 10.77 1.24
N ARG A 104 18.28 11.26 0.50
CA ARG A 104 18.45 11.77 -0.87
C ARG A 104 19.49 12.89 -0.86
N PRO A 105 20.48 12.88 -1.77
CA PRO A 105 21.54 13.90 -1.81
C PRO A 105 21.00 15.33 -1.86
N SER A 106 19.89 15.58 -2.56
CA SER A 106 19.25 16.90 -2.60
C SER A 106 18.73 17.34 -1.23
N PHE A 107 18.13 16.42 -0.46
CA PHE A 107 17.61 16.71 0.88
C PHE A 107 18.74 16.88 1.90
N LEU A 108 19.79 16.07 1.81
CA LEU A 108 20.99 16.23 2.65
C LEU A 108 21.70 17.56 2.38
N HIS A 109 21.80 17.98 1.12
CA HIS A 109 22.32 19.29 0.75
C HIS A 109 21.44 20.41 1.32
N LEU A 110 20.11 20.33 1.17
CA LEU A 110 19.19 21.31 1.74
C LEU A 110 19.37 21.40 3.27
N ARG A 111 19.45 20.26 3.97
CA ARG A 111 19.72 20.19 5.41
C ARG A 111 21.07 20.81 5.78
N LEU A 112 22.11 20.59 4.97
CA LEU A 112 23.41 21.23 5.17
C LEU A 112 23.29 22.76 5.08
N ARG A 113 22.56 23.28 4.09
CA ARG A 113 22.32 24.73 3.95
C ARG A 113 21.55 25.31 5.13
N HIS A 114 20.50 24.64 5.61
CA HIS A 114 19.79 25.06 6.83
C HIS A 114 20.69 25.01 8.07
N SER A 115 21.55 24.00 8.19
CA SER A 115 22.51 23.92 9.31
C SER A 115 23.60 25.00 9.22
N LEU A 116 23.86 25.53 8.02
CA LEU A 116 24.81 26.62 7.80
C LEU A 116 24.19 27.95 8.26
N THR A 117 22.95 28.24 7.85
CA THR A 117 22.23 29.45 8.27
C THR A 117 22.02 29.47 9.78
N ALA A 118 21.59 28.35 10.37
CA ALA A 118 21.42 28.24 11.82
C ALA A 118 22.75 28.43 12.59
N GLN A 119 23.88 28.01 12.01
CA GLN A 119 25.19 28.19 12.62
C GLN A 119 25.65 29.66 12.54
N ASP A 120 25.33 30.34 11.45
CA ASP A 120 25.61 31.76 11.29
C ASP A 120 24.81 32.57 12.31
N GLU A 121 23.50 32.35 12.40
CA GLU A 121 22.62 32.95 13.42
C GLU A 121 23.11 32.69 14.85
N LEU A 122 23.59 31.47 15.14
CA LEU A 122 24.18 31.15 16.44
C LEU A 122 25.42 32.02 16.71
N SER A 123 26.33 32.14 15.74
CA SER A 123 27.52 32.97 15.92
C SER A 123 27.19 34.44 16.09
N GLU A 124 26.18 34.95 15.39
CA GLU A 124 25.70 36.32 15.56
C GLU A 124 25.07 36.51 16.95
N LYS A 125 24.28 35.55 17.46
CA LYS A 125 23.75 35.59 18.83
C LYS A 125 24.85 35.65 19.90
N ILE A 126 25.92 34.86 19.75
CA ILE A 126 27.08 34.90 20.64
C ILE A 126 27.73 36.29 20.61
N ALA A 127 27.89 36.88 19.42
CA ALA A 127 28.44 38.22 19.26
C ALA A 127 27.54 39.30 19.88
N SER A 128 26.23 39.26 19.64
CA SER A 128 25.26 40.20 20.21
C SER A 128 25.24 40.14 21.73
N ALA A 129 25.20 38.93 22.31
CA ALA A 129 25.20 38.74 23.76
C ALA A 129 26.46 39.33 24.41
N PHE A 130 27.63 39.15 23.78
CA PHE A 130 28.88 39.73 24.28
C PHE A 130 28.90 41.27 24.21
N ILE A 131 28.36 41.86 23.14
CA ILE A 131 28.23 43.32 23.01
C ILE A 131 27.27 43.88 24.05
N GLU A 132 26.13 43.22 24.27
CA GLU A 132 25.13 43.59 25.26
C GLU A 132 25.72 43.56 26.68
N ASP A 133 26.43 42.50 27.06
CA ASP A 133 27.06 42.37 28.39
C ASP A 133 28.18 43.41 28.61
N LYS A 134 28.95 43.71 27.56
CA LYS A 134 29.94 44.81 27.58
C LYS A 134 29.30 46.19 27.69
N SER A 135 28.14 46.39 27.06
CA SER A 135 27.39 47.66 27.14
C SER A 135 26.77 47.88 28.51
N ALA A 136 26.28 46.80 29.16
CA ALA A 136 25.73 46.83 30.51
C ALA A 136 26.81 47.10 31.57
N THR A 137 28.02 46.55 31.39
CA THR A 137 29.16 46.79 32.30
C THR A 137 29.78 48.18 32.14
N ASN A 138 29.78 48.77 30.93
CA ASN A 138 30.24 50.14 30.68
C ASN A 138 29.23 51.24 31.03
N SER A 139 27.96 50.90 31.28
CA SER A 139 26.89 51.85 31.63
C SER A 139 26.78 52.11 33.15
N ARG A 140 27.84 51.87 33.93
CA ARG A 140 27.93 52.44 35.28
C ARG A 140 28.20 53.95 35.15
N PRO A 141 27.40 54.84 35.80
CA PRO A 141 27.59 56.27 35.67
C PRO A 141 28.95 56.65 36.25
N GLY A 142 29.76 57.32 35.44
CA GLY A 142 30.92 58.05 35.92
C GLY A 142 30.48 59.05 36.98
N SER A 143 30.72 58.72 38.25
CA SER A 143 30.75 59.69 39.33
C SER A 143 32.01 60.53 39.14
N ARG A 144 31.79 61.76 38.71
CA ARG A 144 32.75 62.86 38.61
C ARG A 144 33.29 63.17 40.02
N ILE A 145 34.56 62.92 40.30
CA ILE A 145 35.38 63.64 41.30
C ILE A 145 36.85 63.55 40.88
N ASP A 146 37.48 64.71 40.77
CA ASP A 146 38.91 64.95 40.60
C ASP A 146 39.75 64.30 41.70
N SER A 147 40.84 63.60 41.33
CA SER A 147 42.21 63.80 41.88
C SER A 147 43.15 62.64 41.53
N PRO A 148 44.48 62.88 41.38
CA PRO A 148 45.45 61.90 40.92
C PRO A 148 46.17 61.22 42.09
N ALA A 149 46.18 59.89 42.14
CA ALA A 149 47.11 59.10 42.96
C ALA A 149 47.21 57.65 42.46
N PRO A 150 48.34 56.96 42.71
CA PRO A 150 48.91 56.00 41.78
C PRO A 150 48.51 54.54 42.04
N SER A 151 48.56 53.75 40.97
CA SER A 151 48.79 52.29 40.90
C SER A 151 48.50 51.49 42.18
N THR A 152 47.27 51.00 42.29
CA THR A 152 46.92 49.87 43.16
C THR A 152 46.62 48.67 42.27
N GLU A 153 47.55 47.73 42.24
CA GLU A 153 47.52 46.54 41.40
C GLU A 153 46.32 45.63 41.71
N GLY A 154 45.59 45.24 40.66
CA GLY A 154 44.85 43.96 40.61
C GLY A 154 43.50 43.88 41.32
N LEU A 155 42.52 44.69 40.93
CA LEU A 155 41.11 44.47 41.31
C LEU A 155 40.57 43.18 40.67
N PRO A 156 39.74 42.37 41.37
CA PRO A 156 39.17 41.11 40.86
C PRO A 156 38.23 41.28 39.65
N LEU A 157 37.85 42.52 39.32
CA LEU A 157 36.94 42.86 38.22
C LEU A 157 37.59 42.66 36.84
N ASP A 158 38.87 43.03 36.69
CA ASP A 158 39.61 42.87 35.41
C ASP A 158 39.87 41.40 35.08
N ARG A 159 40.08 40.57 36.12
CA ARG A 159 40.31 39.13 35.94
C ARG A 159 39.02 38.39 35.53
N ALA A 160 37.87 38.84 36.02
CA ALA A 160 36.56 38.30 35.64
C ALA A 160 36.18 38.70 34.21
N GLN A 161 36.44 39.95 33.82
CA GLN A 161 36.27 40.41 32.44
C GLN A 161 37.22 39.70 31.48
N GLY A 162 38.49 39.49 31.87
CA GLY A 162 39.45 38.73 31.07
C GLY A 162 38.97 37.30 30.77
N ARG A 163 38.41 36.60 31.76
CA ARG A 163 37.83 35.26 31.57
C ARG A 163 36.60 35.27 30.66
N ALA A 164 35.67 36.21 30.86
CA ALA A 164 34.49 36.34 30.00
C ALA A 164 34.86 36.63 28.52
N ILE A 165 35.93 37.40 28.30
CA ILE A 165 36.48 37.66 26.96
C ILE A 165 37.10 36.39 26.36
N GLU A 166 37.88 35.63 27.14
CA GLU A 166 38.48 34.37 26.70
C GLU A 166 37.42 33.33 26.35
N ASP A 167 36.39 33.19 27.18
CA ASP A 167 35.25 32.28 26.98
C ASP A 167 34.48 32.65 25.71
N PHE A 168 34.17 33.94 25.51
CA PHE A 168 33.56 34.44 24.27
C PHE A 168 34.42 34.11 23.04
N ILE A 169 35.73 34.40 23.09
CA ILE A 169 36.65 34.14 21.98
C ILE A 169 36.67 32.64 21.65
N GLN A 170 36.68 31.78 22.67
CA GLN A 170 36.68 30.33 22.49
C GLN A 170 35.37 29.85 21.85
N GLU A 171 34.22 30.26 22.37
CA GLU A 171 32.90 29.87 21.88
C GLU A 171 32.63 30.40 20.46
N PHE A 172 32.93 31.68 20.22
CA PHE A 172 32.75 32.30 18.91
C PHE A 172 33.66 31.67 17.85
N LYS A 173 34.94 31.43 18.18
CA LYS A 173 35.87 30.73 17.25
C LYS A 173 35.40 29.30 16.98
N ALA A 174 34.91 28.58 17.99
CA ALA A 174 34.36 27.24 17.79
C ALA A 174 33.14 27.28 16.85
N ALA A 175 32.21 28.21 17.07
CA ALA A 175 31.03 28.38 16.24
C ALA A 175 31.38 28.73 14.78
N ARG A 176 32.30 29.68 14.56
CA ARG A 176 32.76 30.08 13.22
C ARG A 176 33.56 28.98 12.52
N LYS A 177 34.35 28.19 13.25
CA LYS A 177 35.07 27.03 12.69
C LYS A 177 34.09 25.98 12.14
N VAL A 178 32.98 25.72 12.83
CA VAL A 178 31.91 24.83 12.35
C VAL A 178 31.21 25.42 11.14
N TYR A 179 30.90 26.72 11.16
CA TYR A 179 30.31 27.43 10.01
C TYR A 179 31.16 27.31 8.76
N HIS A 180 32.45 27.69 8.81
CA HIS A 180 33.32 27.67 7.64
C HIS A 180 33.55 26.26 7.10
N LYS A 181 33.65 25.25 7.98
CA LYS A 181 33.68 23.85 7.55
C LYS A 181 32.44 23.50 6.73
N ARG A 182 31.24 23.80 7.26
CA ARG A 182 29.98 23.54 6.55
C ARG A 182 29.87 24.33 5.24
N ALA A 183 30.33 25.58 5.22
CA ALA A 183 30.33 26.45 4.04
C ALA A 183 31.18 25.86 2.90
N ILE A 184 32.42 25.46 3.21
CA ILE A 184 33.32 24.82 2.24
C ILE A 184 32.67 23.55 1.67
N TRP A 185 32.09 22.70 2.53
CA TRP A 185 31.42 21.49 2.07
C TRP A 185 30.16 21.77 1.24
N ALA A 186 29.36 22.77 1.59
CA ALA A 186 28.18 23.17 0.83
C ALA A 186 28.55 23.73 -0.56
N GLU A 187 29.64 24.49 -0.64
CA GLU A 187 30.15 25.03 -1.91
C GLU A 187 30.68 23.91 -2.81
N ARG A 188 31.52 23.01 -2.28
CA ARG A 188 32.02 21.84 -3.02
C ARG A 188 30.90 20.94 -3.52
N TRP A 189 29.85 20.76 -2.70
CA TRP A 189 28.65 20.04 -3.11
C TRP A 189 27.94 20.76 -4.27
N SER A 190 27.75 22.08 -4.17
CA SER A 190 27.11 22.88 -5.22
C SER A 190 27.88 22.86 -6.55
N ARG A 191 29.21 22.68 -6.50
CA ARG A 191 30.09 22.52 -7.67
C ARG A 191 30.12 21.10 -8.26
N GLY A 192 29.45 20.14 -7.61
CA GLY A 192 29.46 18.73 -8.05
C GLY A 192 30.75 17.98 -7.69
N GLU A 193 31.60 18.53 -6.82
CA GLU A 193 32.87 17.90 -6.41
C GLU A 193 32.69 16.85 -5.31
N VAL A 194 31.44 16.58 -4.91
CA VAL A 194 31.08 15.58 -3.89
C VAL A 194 30.51 14.35 -4.59
N ALA A 195 31.31 13.29 -4.67
CA ALA A 195 30.88 11.98 -5.15
C ALA A 195 30.41 11.11 -3.97
N TRP A 196 29.25 10.48 -4.16
CA TRP A 196 28.76 9.41 -3.28
C TRP A 196 29.35 8.10 -3.81
N ARG A 197 29.85 7.23 -2.94
CA ARG A 197 30.23 5.88 -3.36
C ARG A 197 28.96 5.06 -3.52
N ASP A 198 28.80 4.47 -4.70
CA ASP A 198 27.82 3.42 -4.94
C ASP A 198 28.46 2.11 -4.45
N ASP A 199 28.21 1.74 -3.18
CA ASP A 199 28.47 0.37 -2.70
C ASP A 199 27.26 -0.52 -3.04
#